data_AF-A0A2N0NX47-F1
#
_entry.id   AF-A0A2N0NX47-F1
#
_cell.length_a   1.000
_cell.length_b   1.000
_cell.length_c   1.000
_cell.angle_alpha   90.00
_cell.angle_beta   90.00
_cell.angle_gamma   90.00
#
_symmetry.space_group_name_H-M   'P 1'
#
loop_
_entity.id
_entity.type
_entity.pdbx_description
1 polymer ?
#
loop_
_entity_poly.entity_id
_entity_poly.type
_entity_poly.pdbx_seq_one_letter_code
_entity_poly.pdbx_strand_id
1 'polypeptide(L)' 'FIKNQMDLFTINSKLENGQYTSTKEFENDIHLIFRNCYTYNDIGSEIYCL' A
#
# COMPACT_ATOMS: atom_id res chain seq x y z
N PHE A 1 14.00 -3.28 -6.06
CA PHE A 1 13.83 -3.64 -4.63
C PHE A 1 12.80 -2.73 -4.01
N ILE A 2 11.61 -3.25 -3.70
CA ILE A 2 10.60 -2.50 -2.93
C ILE A 2 11.20 -2.24 -1.54
N LYS A 3 11.49 -0.98 -1.21
CA LYS A 3 12.08 -0.61 0.09
C LYS A 3 11.12 -0.87 1.24
N ASN A 4 9.81 -0.67 1.02
CA ASN A 4 8.76 -0.87 2.01
C ASN A 4 7.60 -1.66 1.36
N GLN A 5 7.51 -2.95 1.66
CA GLN A 5 6.43 -3.80 1.16
C GLN A 5 5.13 -3.50 1.91
N MET A 6 4.02 -3.47 1.19
CA MET A 6 2.68 -3.31 1.76
C MET A 6 1.65 -3.96 0.84
N ASP A 7 0.64 -4.57 1.46
CA ASP A 7 -0.49 -5.22 0.79
C ASP A 7 -1.73 -5.19 1.72
N LEU A 8 -2.91 -5.51 1.18
CA LEU A 8 -4.16 -5.41 1.92
C LEU A 8 -4.27 -6.43 3.07
N PHE A 9 -3.61 -7.59 2.98
CA PHE A 9 -3.60 -8.58 4.06
C PHE A 9 -2.77 -8.07 5.24
N THR A 10 -1.62 -7.47 4.96
CA THR A 10 -0.79 -6.80 5.96
C THR A 10 -1.54 -5.63 6.61
N ILE A 11 -2.25 -4.80 5.83
CA ILE A 11 -3.08 -3.72 6.37
C ILE A 11 -4.18 -4.24 7.29
N ASN A 12 -4.86 -5.32 6.90
CA ASN A 12 -5.92 -5.93 7.73
C ASN A 12 -5.35 -6.46 9.05
N SER A 13 -4.21 -7.16 9.01
CA SER A 13 -3.53 -7.64 10.22
C SER A 13 -3.14 -6.49 11.15
N LYS A 14 -2.61 -5.38 10.61
CA LYS A 14 -2.29 -4.19 11.41
C LYS A 14 -3.52 -3.57 12.07
N LEU A 15 -4.65 -3.58 11.38
CA LEU A 15 -5.92 -3.07 11.90
C LEU A 15 -6.44 -3.94 13.04
N GLU A 16 -6.49 -5.27 12.85
CA GLU A 16 -6.95 -6.24 13.84
C GLU A 16 -6.07 -6.25 15.10
N ASN A 17 -4.77 -6.02 14.94
CA ASN A 17 -3.81 -5.96 16.04
C ASN A 17 -3.66 -4.56 16.67
N GLY A 18 -4.49 -3.58 16.27
CA GLY A 18 -4.46 -2.23 16.84
C GLY A 18 -3.15 -1.47 16.61
N GLN A 19 -2.43 -1.78 15.51
CA GLN A 19 -1.11 -1.22 15.21
C GLN A 19 -1.16 0.16 14.53
N TYR A 20 -2.36 0.70 14.29
CA TYR A 20 -2.54 2.07 13.83
C TYR A 20 -2.93 2.96 15.01
N THR A 21 -2.07 3.92 15.30
CA THR A 21 -2.33 4.92 16.36
C THR A 21 -3.17 6.09 15.84
N SER A 22 -3.28 6.22 14.51
CA SER A 22 -4.11 7.23 13.86
C SER A 22 -4.64 6.73 12.51
N THR A 23 -5.75 7.32 12.06
CA THR A 23 -6.29 7.10 10.71
C THR A 23 -5.30 7.47 9.62
N LYS A 24 -4.36 8.40 9.90
CA LYS A 24 -3.35 8.83 8.94
C LYS A 24 -2.33 7.73 8.63
N GLU A 25 -1.97 6.91 9.62
CA GLU A 25 -1.06 5.78 9.40
C GLU A 25 -1.67 4.72 8.51
N PHE A 26 -2.96 4.42 8.70
CA PHE A 26 -3.72 3.52 7.82
C PHE A 26 -3.80 4.08 6.39
N GLU A 27 -4.12 5.36 6.23
CA GLU A 27 -4.17 6.03 4.93
C GLU A 27 -2.82 5.96 4.21
N ASN A 28 -1.71 6.16 4.93
CA ASN A 28 -0.36 6.10 4.37
C ASN A 28 -0.02 4.71 3.81
N ASP A 29 -0.43 3.64 4.48
CA ASP A 29 -0.18 2.28 3.99
C ASP A 29 -1.01 1.95 2.75
N ILE A 30 -2.24 2.45 2.66
CA ILE A 30 -3.05 2.37 1.43
C ILE A 30 -2.35 3.10 0.29
N HIS A 31 -1.89 4.34 0.51
CA HIS A 31 -1.12 5.09 -0.50
C HIS A 31 0.18 4.39 -0.89
N LEU A 32 0.82 3.69 0.04
CA LEU A 32 2.06 2.95 -0.22
C LEU A 32 1.83 1.79 -1.20
N ILE A 33 0.69 1.09 -1.11
CA ILE A 33 0.30 0.07 -2.10
C ILE A 33 0.27 0.69 -3.49
N PHE A 34 -0.46 1.78 -3.68
CA PHE A 34 -0.58 2.44 -4.98
C PHE A 34 0.76 3.00 -5.47
N ARG A 35 1.55 3.66 -4.61
CA ARG A 35 2.88 4.17 -4.99
C ARG A 35 3.81 3.05 -5.43
N ASN A 36 3.81 1.91 -4.75
CA ASN A 36 4.57 0.75 -5.15
C ASN A 36 4.03 0.21 -6.49
N CYS A 37 2.72 0.09 -6.68
CA CYS A 37 2.15 -0.32 -7.96
C CYS A 37 2.58 0.61 -9.11
N TYR A 38 2.47 1.94 -8.96
CA TYR A 38 2.86 2.88 -10.01
C TYR A 38 4.37 2.94 -10.27
N THR A 39 5.20 2.62 -9.27
CA THR A 39 6.66 2.63 -9.42
C THR A 39 7.17 1.40 -10.17
N TYR A 40 6.48 0.26 -10.06
CA TYR A 40 6.94 -1.02 -10.60
C TYR A 40 6.20 -1.49 -11.84
N ASN A 41 4.94 -1.07 -12.03
CA ASN A 41 4.21 -1.37 -13.24
C ASN A 41 4.59 -0.36 -14.33
N ASP A 42 4.95 -0.87 -15.52
CA ASP A 42 5.29 -0.03 -16.67
C ASP A 42 4.17 0.99 -16.97
N ILE A 43 4.58 2.21 -17.36
CA ILE A 43 3.67 3.26 -17.84
C ILE A 43 3.00 2.74 -19.11
N GLY A 44 1.77 2.22 -18.98
CA GLY A 44 1.02 1.58 -20.06
C GLY A 44 0.50 0.18 -19.74
N SER A 45 0.84 -0.40 -18.59
CA SER A 45 0.15 -1.62 -18.13
C SER A 45 -1.28 -1.29 -17.69
N GLU A 46 -2.20 -2.24 -17.87
CA GLU A 46 -3.61 -2.11 -17.45
C GLU A 46 -3.75 -1.75 -15.95
N ILE A 47 -2.74 -2.10 -15.14
CA ILE A 47 -2.67 -1.82 -13.71
C ILE A 47 -2.26 -0.37 -13.42
N TYR A 48 -1.50 0.30 -14.30
CA TYR A 48 -1.09 1.69 -14.12
C TYR A 48 -2.24 2.69 -14.36
N CYS A 49 -3.19 2.34 -15.24
CA CYS A 49 -4.29 3.22 -15.63
C CYS A 49 -5.53 3.15 -14.70
N LEU A 50 -5.48 2.35 -13.63
CA LEU A 50 -6.53 2.23 -12.60
C LEU A 50 -6.22 3.14 -11.39
#